data_AF-A0A920G8M2-F1
#
_entry.id   AF-A0A920G8M2-F1
#
_cell.length_a   1.000
_cell.length_b   1.000
_cell.length_c   1.000
_cell.angle_alpha   90.00
_cell.angle_beta   90.00
_cell.angle_gamma   90.00
#
_symmetry.space_group_name_H-M   'P 1'
#
loop_
_entity.id
_entity.type
_entity.pdbx_description
1 polymer ?
#
loop_
_entity_poly.entity_id
_entity_poly.type
_entity_poly.pdbx_seq_one_letter_code
_entity_poly.pdbx_strand_id
1 'polypeptide(L)' 'MDEDLSKSVIKVFIDLYEKGHIYRGIRMVNWDPEGKTALADDEVIYKEVDSQLYYIKYKVLEPMIR' A
#
# COMPACT_ATOMS: atom_id res chain seq x y z
N MET A 1 24.09 7.17 -9.19
CA MET A 1 23.34 6.28 -10.10
C MET A 1 24.03 6.32 -11.44
N ASP A 2 24.14 5.19 -12.12
CA ASP A 2 24.73 5.10 -13.45
C ASP A 2 23.74 5.59 -14.52
N GLU A 3 24.17 6.47 -15.41
CA GLU A 3 23.29 7.12 -16.38
C GLU A 3 22.64 6.14 -17.36
N ASP A 4 23.37 5.12 -17.81
CA ASP A 4 22.88 4.19 -18.82
C ASP A 4 21.91 3.17 -18.22
N LEU A 5 22.13 2.78 -16.96
CA LEU A 5 21.17 1.99 -16.20
C LEU A 5 19.88 2.80 -15.93
N SER A 6 20.00 4.07 -15.52
CA SER A 6 18.84 4.93 -15.29
C SER A 6 18.01 5.13 -16.56
N LYS A 7 18.63 5.34 -17.73
CA LYS A 7 17.93 5.42 -19.02
C LYS A 7 17.14 4.15 -19.33
N SER A 8 17.70 2.99 -19.03
CA SER A 8 17.06 1.68 -19.27
C SER A 8 15.81 1.49 -18.40
N VAL A 9 15.87 1.86 -17.12
CA VAL A 9 14.73 1.79 -16.19
C VAL A 9 13.59 2.71 -16.65
N ILE A 10 13.91 3.94 -17.04
CA ILE A 10 12.92 4.91 -17.53
C ILE A 10 12.21 4.37 -18.76
N LYS A 11 12.96 3.81 -19.72
CA LYS A 11 12.40 3.23 -20.94
C LYS A 11 11.38 2.12 -20.64
N VAL A 12 11.71 1.19 -19.75
CA VAL A 12 10.81 0.08 -19.38
C VAL A 12 9.58 0.60 -18.62
N PHE A 13 9.75 1.59 -17.74
CA PHE A 13 8.64 2.20 -17.03
C PHE A 13 7.63 2.84 -17.98
N ILE A 14 8.10 3.58 -18.99
CA ILE A 14 7.23 4.21 -20.01
C ILE A 14 6.50 3.14 -20.82
N ASP A 15 7.21 2.11 -21.30
CA ASP A 15 6.61 1.01 -22.09
C ASP A 15 5.49 0.29 -21.31
N LEU A 16 5.70 0.00 -20.02
CA LEU A 16 4.68 -0.63 -19.18
C LEU A 16 3.49 0.30 -18.88
N TYR A 17 3.73 1.61 -18.79
CA TYR A 17 2.66 2.60 -18.63
C TYR A 17 1.81 2.72 -19.91
N GLU A 18 2.44 2.81 -21.08
CA GLU A 18 1.76 2.87 -22.38
C GLU A 18 0.92 1.61 -22.66
N LYS A 19 1.37 0.44 -22.18
CA LYS A 19 0.61 -0.82 -22.23
C LYS A 19 -0.55 -0.90 -21.23
N GLY A 20 -0.69 0.07 -20.32
CA GLY A 20 -1.75 0.10 -19.32
C GLY A 20 -1.52 -0.81 -18.09
N HIS A 21 -0.29 -1.28 -17.87
CA HIS A 21 0.06 -2.11 -16.71
C HIS A 21 0.41 -1.29 -15.45
N ILE A 22 0.72 0.00 -15.62
CA ILE A 22 1.03 0.92 -14.52
C ILE A 22 -0.08 1.96 -14.41
N TYR A 23 -0.52 2.21 -13.18
CA TYR A 23 -1.52 3.24 -12.88
C TYR A 23 -1.19 3.96 -11.58
N ARG A 24 -1.82 5.11 -11.37
CA ARG A 24 -1.77 5.87 -10.12
C ARG A 24 -3.16 5.94 -9.50
N GLY A 25 -3.27 5.57 -8.23
CA GLY A 25 -4.51 5.65 -7.48
C GLY A 25 -4.26 5.63 -5.97
N ILE A 26 -5.30 5.95 -5.21
CA ILE A 26 -5.27 5.81 -3.75
C ILE A 26 -5.69 4.39 -3.41
N ARG A 27 -4.81 3.66 -2.71
CA ARG A 27 -5.06 2.32 -2.21
C ARG A 27 -4.40 2.16 -0.83
N MET A 28 -4.85 1.15 -0.09
CA MET A 28 -4.15 0.73 1.12
C MET A 28 -2.74 0.21 0.75
N VAL A 29 -1.74 0.61 1.53
CA VAL A 29 -0.33 0.22 1.34
C VAL A 29 0.29 -0.13 2.68
N ASN A 30 1.31 -1.00 2.66
CA ASN A 30 2.17 -1.20 3.82
C ASN A 30 3.02 0.07 3.98
N TRP A 31 2.95 0.70 5.16
CA TRP A 31 3.65 1.96 5.43
C TRP A 31 4.73 1.75 6.47
N ASP A 32 5.96 2.14 6.14
CA ASP A 32 7.06 2.22 7.09
C ASP A 32 7.06 3.60 7.77
N PRO A 33 6.76 3.69 9.08
CA PRO A 33 6.77 4.95 9.80
C PRO A 33 8.17 5.54 10.00
N GLU A 34 9.22 4.72 10.02
CA GLU A 34 10.60 5.17 10.24
C GLU A 34 11.19 5.75 8.95
N GLY A 35 11.15 4.97 7.87
CA GLY A 35 11.59 5.39 6.53
C GLY A 35 10.64 6.38 5.84
N LYS A 36 9.41 6.54 6.34
CA LYS A 36 8.36 7.41 5.78
C LYS A 36 8.06 7.10 4.31
N THR A 37 7.98 5.81 3.99
CA THR A 37 7.74 5.32 2.63
C THR A 37 6.76 4.15 2.63
N ALA A 38 6.14 3.93 1.47
CA ALA A 38 5.39 2.70 1.23
C ALA A 38 6.36 1.55 0.92
N LEU A 39 6.01 0.34 1.34
CA LEU A 39 6.74 -0.91 1.09
C LEU A 39 5.96 -1.82 0.15
N ALA A 40 6.68 -2.57 -0.67
CA ALA A 40 6.12 -3.70 -1.40
C ALA A 40 5.80 -4.86 -0.45
N ASP A 41 4.87 -5.74 -0.83
CA ASP A 41 4.48 -6.89 0.00
C ASP A 41 5.68 -7.81 0.30
N ASP A 42 6.58 -8.00 -0.68
CA ASP A 42 7.78 -8.81 -0.54
C ASP A 42 8.84 -8.20 0.40
N GLU A 43 8.73 -6.90 0.74
CA GLU A 43 9.61 -6.23 1.70
C GLU A 43 9.09 -6.34 3.14
N VAL A 44 7.85 -6.80 3.34
CA VAL A 44 7.24 -6.94 4.66
C VAL A 44 7.68 -8.24 5.32
N ILE A 45 8.31 -8.11 6.50
CA ILE A 45 8.77 -9.25 7.30
C ILE A 45 7.73 -9.56 8.37
N TYR A 46 7.08 -10.73 8.24
CA TYR A 46 6.12 -11.21 9.24
C TYR A 46 6.82 -11.70 10.50
N LYS A 47 6.25 -11.34 11.65
CA LYS A 47 6.68 -11.81 12.97
C LYS A 47 5.46 -12.21 13.77
N GLU A 48 5.54 -13.36 14.43
CA GLU A 48 4.51 -13.74 15.40
C GLU A 48 4.57 -12.80 16.60
N VAL A 49 3.42 -12.27 16.98
CA VAL A 49 3.27 -11.35 18.12
C VAL A 49 2.05 -11.74 18.93
N ASP A 50 2.22 -11.81 20.25
CA ASP A 50 1.11 -11.97 21.17
C ASP A 50 0.30 -10.66 21.18
N SER A 51 -0.93 -10.74 20.68
CA SER A 51 -1.85 -9.60 20.62
C SER A 51 -3.15 -9.92 21.35
N GLN A 52 -3.87 -8.88 21.75
CA GLN A 52 -5.15 -9.02 22.44
C GLN A 52 -6.29 -8.81 21.46
N LEU A 53 -7.21 -9.78 21.43
CA LEU A 53 -8.46 -9.66 20.67
C LEU A 53 -9.54 -9.02 21.56
N TYR A 54 -9.94 -7.80 21.22
CA TYR A 54 -10.97 -7.04 21.96
C TYR A 54 -12.34 -7.14 21.30
N TYR A 55 -13.39 -7.22 22.12
CA TYR A 55 -14.78 -7.18 21.67
C TYR A 55 -15.41 -5.83 22.01
N ILE A 56 -15.89 -5.11 20.99
CA ILE A 56 -16.55 -3.81 21.17
C ILE A 56 -18.03 -3.97 20.82
N LYS A 57 -18.92 -3.66 21.77
CA LYS A 57 -20.36 -3.55 21.54
C LYS A 57 -20.73 -2.07 21.45
N TYR A 58 -21.29 -1.64 20.33
CA TYR A 58 -21.78 -0.28 20.15
C TYR A 58 -23.30 -0.26 20.00
N LYS A 59 -23.97 0.72 20.60
CA LYS A 59 -25.44 0.85 20.53
C LYS A 59 -25.83 1.36 19.14
N VAL A 60 -26.73 0.66 18.47
CA VAL A 60 -27.35 1.15 17.22
C VAL A 60 -28.48 2.10 17.62
N LEU A 61 -28.51 3.29 17.04
CA LEU A 61 -29.65 4.20 17.15
C LEU A 61 -30.77 3.66 16.26
N GLU A 62 -31.98 3.50 16.80
CA GLU A 62 -33.15 3.18 15.97
C GLU A 62 -33.32 4.28 14.92
N PRO A 63 -33.48 3.93 13.63
CA PRO A 63 -33.80 4.94 12.62
C PRO A 63 -35.15 5.55 12.98
N MET A 64 -35.18 6.86 13.18
CA MET A 64 -36.44 7.61 13.22
C MET A 64 -37.06 7.52 11.83
N ILE A 65 -37.97 6.57 11.64
CA ILE A 65 -38.82 6.48 10.46
C ILE A 65 -39.61 7.79 10.41
N ARG A 66 -39.40 8.56 9.35
CA ARG A 66 -40.21 9.73 8.99
C ARG A 66 -41.22 9.33 7.92
#